data_AF-A0A0S9KPE3-F1
#
_entry.id   AF-A0A0S9KPE3-F1
#
_cell.length_a   1.000
_cell.length_b   1.000
_cell.length_c   1.000
_cell.angle_alpha   90.00
_cell.angle_beta   90.00
_cell.angle_gamma   90.00
#
_symmetry.space_group_name_H-M   'P 1'
#
loop_
_entity.id
_entity.type
_entity.pdbx_description
1 polymer ?
#
loop_
_entity_poly.entity_id
_entity_poly.type
_entity_poly.pdbx_seq_one_letter_code
_entity_poly.pdbx_strand_id
1 'polypeptide(L)'
;MIWPSFFSRNPAPEADPALPLIAPIGEALVPTALQVDDPRRVLAVLRDLAMRAEPVTLYPDDGGTPQCGRLVQVVEPGGRVVLHVRAPQAPAAGGALVVAAPEGLRLQFQGDFAWQQQAGDLLAAHALLPASLLQLQRRRFTRQETPLGPTLRAVFQAKGKRRVLTVDDLSMGGVGLRGPLAEHRDLVAGLRLDRVRLELGSVVLMDLRLDLCSRRSYKSFLAGEQLHFGCEFVDLGEASQQAVQKVLARMGPGAGAGAFQDTAL
;
A
#
# COMPACT_ATOMS: atom_id res chain seq x y z
N MET A 1 29.55 -34.34 -9.90
CA MET A 1 29.97 -33.12 -10.61
C MET A 1 29.49 -31.95 -9.77
N ILE A 2 30.38 -31.37 -8.98
CA ILE A 2 30.09 -30.37 -7.94
C ILE A 2 30.07 -29.01 -8.64
N TRP A 3 28.92 -28.33 -8.66
CA TRP A 3 28.81 -26.98 -9.21
C TRP A 3 29.39 -25.97 -8.20
N PRO A 4 30.28 -25.05 -8.62
CA PRO A 4 30.83 -24.05 -7.73
C PRO A 4 29.80 -22.92 -7.51
N SER A 5 29.52 -22.65 -6.24
CA SER A 5 28.66 -21.58 -5.75
C SER A 5 29.37 -20.22 -5.87
N PHE A 6 29.22 -19.59 -7.03
CA PHE A 6 29.56 -18.19 -7.24
C PHE A 6 28.39 -17.48 -7.92
N PHE A 7 27.49 -16.87 -7.16
CA PHE A 7 26.82 -15.64 -7.60
C PHE A 7 26.49 -14.76 -6.40
N SER A 8 26.76 -13.48 -6.60
CA SER A 8 26.72 -12.40 -5.63
C SER A 8 25.41 -12.37 -4.85
N ARG A 9 25.60 -12.37 -3.54
CA ARG A 9 24.58 -12.25 -2.51
C ARG A 9 24.00 -10.84 -2.61
N ASN A 10 22.71 -10.70 -2.89
CA ASN A 10 21.98 -9.78 -2.03
C ASN A 10 21.67 -10.63 -0.79
N PRO A 11 22.45 -10.54 0.30
CA PRO A 11 22.10 -11.26 1.51
C PRO A 11 20.67 -10.81 1.86
N ALA A 12 19.79 -11.78 2.15
CA ALA A 12 18.51 -11.44 2.73
C ALA A 12 18.79 -10.47 3.89
N PRO A 13 18.14 -9.30 3.95
CA PRO A 13 18.43 -8.32 4.98
C PRO A 13 18.44 -9.02 6.35
N GLU A 14 19.53 -8.80 7.10
CA GLU A 14 19.87 -9.52 8.34
C GLU A 14 18.79 -9.35 9.42
N ALA A 15 18.01 -8.26 9.31
CA ALA A 15 16.70 -8.09 9.93
C ALA A 15 15.72 -7.64 8.85
N ASP A 16 14.73 -8.45 8.52
CA ASP A 16 13.59 -7.97 7.74
C ASP A 16 12.60 -7.36 8.75
N PRO A 17 12.32 -6.04 8.73
CA PRO A 17 11.18 -5.53 9.49
C PRO A 17 9.94 -6.32 9.08
N ALA A 18 8.99 -6.50 10.00
CA ALA A 18 7.76 -7.25 9.72
C ALA A 18 7.13 -6.74 8.42
N LEU A 19 7.25 -7.54 7.36
CA LEU A 19 6.81 -7.16 6.03
C LEU A 19 5.29 -6.99 6.06
N PRO A 20 4.75 -5.86 5.58
CA PRO A 20 3.32 -5.63 5.61
C PRO A 20 2.59 -6.60 4.68
N LEU A 21 1.39 -7.02 5.07
CA LEU A 21 0.50 -7.75 4.17
C LEU A 21 0.03 -6.85 3.02
N ILE A 22 0.28 -7.29 1.80
CA ILE A 22 -0.08 -6.60 0.57
C ILE A 22 -1.36 -7.24 0.02
N ALA A 23 -2.51 -6.62 0.29
CA ALA A 23 -3.82 -7.14 -0.15
C ALA A 23 -3.93 -7.32 -1.67
N PRO A 24 -4.61 -8.35 -2.19
CA PRO A 24 -4.85 -8.54 -3.63
C PRO A 24 -5.57 -7.37 -4.30
N ILE A 25 -5.55 -7.34 -5.63
CA ILE A 25 -6.48 -6.53 -6.42
C ILE A 25 -7.89 -7.04 -6.13
N GLY A 26 -8.75 -6.19 -5.57
CA GLY A 26 -10.14 -6.56 -5.29
C GLY A 26 -10.90 -6.87 -6.59
N GLU A 27 -11.83 -7.82 -6.53
CA GLU A 27 -12.56 -8.34 -7.70
C GLU A 27 -13.17 -7.23 -8.58
N ALA A 28 -13.75 -6.20 -7.97
CA ALA A 28 -14.34 -5.07 -8.68
C ALA A 28 -13.32 -4.24 -9.49
N LEU A 29 -12.03 -4.31 -9.15
CA LEU A 29 -10.95 -3.57 -9.83
C LEU A 29 -10.21 -4.43 -10.86
N VAL A 30 -10.36 -5.76 -10.84
CA VAL A 30 -9.70 -6.67 -11.78
C VAL A 30 -9.98 -6.30 -13.25
N PRO A 31 -11.23 -5.95 -13.65
CA PRO A 31 -11.50 -5.56 -15.04
C PRO A 31 -10.78 -4.28 -15.50
N THR A 32 -10.30 -3.46 -14.55
CA THR A 32 -9.57 -2.21 -14.84
C THR A 32 -8.06 -2.39 -14.82
N ALA A 33 -7.57 -3.54 -14.37
CA ALA A 33 -6.15 -3.85 -14.34
C ALA A 33 -5.64 -4.18 -15.75
N LEU A 34 -4.43 -3.74 -16.06
CA LEU A 34 -3.74 -4.13 -17.28
C LEU A 34 -3.28 -5.57 -17.14
N GLN A 35 -3.74 -6.45 -18.03
CA GLN A 35 -3.16 -7.78 -18.19
C GLN A 35 -1.91 -7.70 -19.05
N VAL A 36 -0.82 -8.24 -18.53
CA VAL A 36 0.48 -8.32 -19.20
C VAL A 36 0.78 -9.80 -19.44
N ASP A 37 0.74 -10.22 -20.70
CA ASP A 37 0.86 -11.60 -21.16
C ASP A 37 1.98 -11.81 -22.19
N ASP A 38 2.61 -10.75 -22.71
CA ASP A 38 3.84 -10.85 -23.48
C ASP A 38 4.97 -11.43 -22.59
N PRO A 39 5.52 -12.62 -22.91
CA PRO A 39 6.52 -13.30 -22.06
C PRO A 39 7.77 -12.45 -21.78
N ARG A 40 8.18 -11.61 -22.74
CA ARG A 40 9.33 -10.71 -22.56
C ARG A 40 9.02 -9.62 -21.55
N ARG A 41 7.82 -9.05 -21.61
CA ARG A 41 7.34 -8.05 -20.64
C ARG A 41 7.16 -8.67 -19.25
N VAL A 42 6.58 -9.87 -19.17
CA VAL A 42 6.44 -10.62 -17.90
C VAL A 42 7.79 -10.82 -17.24
N LEU A 43 8.76 -11.34 -17.99
CA LEU A 43 10.12 -11.56 -17.51
C LEU A 43 10.80 -10.26 -17.05
N ALA A 44 10.66 -9.18 -17.83
CA ALA A 44 11.23 -7.89 -17.48
C ALA A 44 10.67 -7.33 -16.16
N VAL A 45 9.35 -7.44 -15.95
CA VAL A 45 8.70 -7.03 -14.69
C VAL A 45 9.24 -7.85 -13.52
N LEU A 46 9.25 -9.18 -13.63
CA LEU A 46 9.69 -10.05 -12.54
C LEU A 46 11.18 -9.87 -12.21
N ARG A 47 12.02 -9.60 -13.21
CA ARG A 47 13.43 -9.25 -12.99
C ARG A 47 13.59 -7.93 -12.24
N ASP A 48 12.81 -6.90 -12.57
CA ASP A 48 12.85 -5.62 -11.83
C ASP A 48 12.46 -5.82 -10.35
N LEU A 49 11.40 -6.60 -10.09
CA LEU A 49 11.02 -6.98 -8.72
C LEU A 49 12.16 -7.73 -8.01
N ALA A 50 12.83 -8.67 -8.71
CA ALA A 50 13.92 -9.47 -8.16
C ALA A 50 15.12 -8.60 -7.80
N MET A 51 15.52 -7.70 -8.70
CA MET A 51 16.64 -6.79 -8.50
C MET A 51 16.46 -5.92 -7.25
N ARG A 52 15.22 -5.53 -6.95
CA ARG A 52 14.86 -4.72 -5.79
C ARG A 52 14.59 -5.53 -4.52
N ALA A 53 14.64 -6.87 -4.62
CA ALA A 53 14.17 -7.77 -3.57
C ALA A 53 12.75 -7.38 -3.08
N GLU A 54 11.85 -7.06 -4.02
CA GLU A 54 10.56 -6.42 -3.73
C GLU A 54 9.75 -7.24 -2.73
N PRO A 55 9.18 -6.61 -1.67
CA PRO A 55 8.25 -7.27 -0.78
C PRO A 55 7.04 -7.83 -1.53
N VAL A 56 6.68 -9.06 -1.18
CA VAL A 56 5.52 -9.75 -1.70
C VAL A 56 4.68 -10.37 -0.59
N THR A 57 3.41 -10.61 -0.88
CA THR A 57 2.54 -11.46 -0.08
C THR A 57 2.03 -12.61 -0.94
N LEU A 58 2.18 -13.84 -0.47
CA LEU A 58 1.63 -15.05 -1.08
C LEU A 58 0.31 -15.40 -0.39
N TYR A 59 -0.75 -15.57 -1.16
CA TYR A 59 -2.06 -16.04 -0.72
C TYR A 59 -2.29 -17.45 -1.25
N PRO A 60 -2.20 -18.49 -0.40
CA PRO A 60 -2.46 -19.87 -0.81
C PRO A 60 -3.88 -20.07 -1.37
N ASP A 61 -4.01 -20.86 -2.43
CA ASP A 61 -5.31 -21.16 -3.05
C ASP A 61 -6.24 -21.98 -2.15
N ASP A 62 -5.66 -22.71 -1.19
CA ASP A 62 -6.39 -23.49 -0.18
C ASP A 62 -7.00 -22.63 0.94
N GLY A 63 -6.84 -21.30 0.87
CA GLY A 63 -7.33 -20.36 1.89
C GLY A 63 -6.46 -20.32 3.15
N GLY A 64 -5.26 -20.91 3.11
CA GLY A 64 -4.29 -20.87 4.19
C GLY A 64 -3.82 -19.45 4.54
N THR A 65 -3.07 -19.35 5.64
CA THR A 65 -2.56 -18.06 6.13
C THR A 65 -1.60 -17.43 5.11
N PRO A 66 -1.80 -16.15 4.73
CA PRO A 66 -0.91 -15.46 3.81
C PRO A 66 0.52 -15.38 4.35
N GLN A 67 1.51 -15.54 3.46
CA GLN A 67 2.93 -15.51 3.80
C GLN A 67 3.57 -14.24 3.24
N CYS A 68 4.31 -13.49 4.06
CA CYS A 68 5.09 -12.35 3.59
C CYS A 68 6.51 -12.79 3.23
N GLY A 69 7.03 -12.28 2.12
CA GLY A 69 8.38 -12.59 1.66
C GLY A 69 8.90 -11.56 0.67
N ARG A 70 9.94 -11.94 -0.07
CA ARG A 70 10.57 -11.10 -1.09
C ARG A 70 10.77 -11.90 -2.36
N LEU A 71 10.51 -11.29 -3.51
CA LEU A 71 10.96 -11.84 -4.78
C LEU A 71 12.43 -11.52 -4.94
N VAL A 72 13.29 -12.54 -4.91
CA VAL A 72 14.75 -12.36 -4.81
C VAL A 72 15.48 -12.74 -6.08
N GLN A 73 14.87 -13.58 -6.93
CA GLN A 73 15.55 -14.06 -8.12
C GLN A 73 14.56 -14.48 -9.21
N VAL A 74 15.00 -14.29 -10.45
CA VAL A 74 14.47 -15.00 -11.62
C VAL A 74 15.61 -15.82 -12.20
N VAL A 75 15.43 -17.14 -12.31
CA VAL A 75 16.46 -18.09 -12.74
C VAL A 75 16.28 -18.45 -14.21
N GLU A 76 17.37 -18.33 -14.97
CA GLU A 76 17.46 -18.73 -16.38
C GLU A 76 18.78 -19.50 -16.64
N PRO A 77 18.78 -20.50 -17.54
CA PRO A 77 17.63 -21.06 -18.26
C PRO A 77 16.72 -21.89 -17.34
N GLY A 78 15.43 -21.97 -17.67
CA GLY A 78 14.44 -22.74 -16.89
C GLY A 78 13.28 -21.92 -16.33
N GLY A 79 13.35 -20.59 -16.42
CA GLY A 79 12.21 -19.68 -16.19
C GLY A 79 11.54 -19.93 -14.86
N ARG A 80 12.24 -19.69 -13.76
CA ARG A 80 11.67 -19.83 -12.41
C ARG A 80 11.77 -18.53 -11.63
N VAL A 81 10.73 -18.20 -10.88
CA VAL A 81 10.79 -17.19 -9.83
C VAL A 81 11.22 -17.85 -8.52
N VAL A 82 12.03 -17.15 -7.73
CA VAL A 82 12.41 -17.56 -6.37
C VAL A 82 12.00 -16.45 -5.41
N LEU A 83 11.21 -16.85 -4.42
CA LEU A 83 10.78 -16.02 -3.32
C LEU A 83 11.48 -16.49 -2.04
N HIS A 84 11.91 -15.55 -1.20
CA HIS A 84 12.38 -15.83 0.15
C HIS A 84 11.29 -15.47 1.16
N VAL A 85 10.94 -16.41 2.02
CA VAL A 85 9.92 -16.25 3.06
C VAL A 85 10.54 -16.70 4.38
N ARG A 86 10.33 -15.97 5.46
CA ARG A 86 10.70 -16.42 6.80
C ARG A 86 9.49 -17.03 7.49
N ALA A 87 9.55 -18.33 7.75
CA ALA A 87 8.51 -19.05 8.47
C ALA A 87 9.14 -20.22 9.25
N PRO A 88 8.58 -20.60 10.40
CA PRO A 88 9.13 -21.69 11.21
C PRO A 88 9.05 -23.06 10.52
N GLN A 89 8.14 -23.22 9.56
CA GLN A 89 7.94 -24.45 8.80
C GLN A 89 7.49 -24.11 7.37
N ALA A 90 7.88 -24.96 6.42
CA ALA A 90 7.43 -24.86 5.04
C ALA A 90 5.91 -25.09 4.93
N PRO A 91 5.16 -24.21 4.24
CA PRO A 91 3.78 -24.49 3.85
C PRO A 91 3.70 -25.70 2.90
N ALA A 92 2.47 -26.18 2.69
CA ALA A 92 2.22 -27.17 1.64
C ALA A 92 2.60 -26.59 0.26
N ALA A 93 3.10 -27.44 -0.63
CA ALA A 93 3.29 -27.07 -2.02
C ALA A 93 1.92 -26.94 -2.71
N GLY A 94 1.79 -25.97 -3.60
CA GLY A 94 0.54 -25.71 -4.31
C GLY A 94 0.44 -24.32 -4.89
N GLY A 95 -0.73 -24.03 -5.46
CA GLY A 95 -1.04 -22.74 -6.06
C GLY A 95 -1.13 -21.62 -5.02
N ALA A 96 -0.60 -20.46 -5.37
CA ALA A 96 -0.76 -19.24 -4.61
C ALA A 96 -0.78 -18.00 -5.51
N LEU A 97 -1.60 -17.03 -5.12
CA LEU A 97 -1.58 -15.68 -5.67
C LEU A 97 -0.46 -14.88 -5.00
N VAL A 98 0.49 -14.40 -5.80
CA VAL A 98 1.54 -13.50 -5.33
C VAL A 98 1.14 -12.06 -5.62
N VAL A 99 1.27 -11.19 -4.63
CA VAL A 99 0.96 -9.76 -4.73
C VAL A 99 2.17 -8.92 -4.33
N ALA A 100 2.55 -7.97 -5.19
CA ALA A 100 3.58 -6.96 -4.93
C ALA A 100 2.99 -5.55 -5.08
N ALA A 101 3.65 -4.53 -4.53
CA ALA A 101 3.19 -3.14 -4.62
C ALA A 101 4.33 -2.12 -4.85
N PRO A 102 5.24 -2.34 -5.83
CA PRO A 102 6.35 -1.44 -6.07
C PRO A 102 5.84 -0.03 -6.39
N GLU A 103 6.32 0.96 -5.62
CA GLU A 103 6.00 2.38 -5.83
C GLU A 103 4.49 2.68 -5.95
N GLY A 104 3.65 1.85 -5.33
CA GLY A 104 2.19 1.99 -5.34
C GLY A 104 1.47 1.40 -6.56
N LEU A 105 2.19 0.83 -7.52
CA LEU A 105 1.64 -0.01 -8.58
C LEU A 105 1.35 -1.40 -7.99
N ARG A 106 0.08 -1.83 -8.01
CA ARG A 106 -0.26 -3.17 -7.52
C ARG A 106 -0.03 -4.19 -8.64
N LEU A 107 0.80 -5.19 -8.37
CA LEU A 107 1.07 -6.30 -9.28
C LEU A 107 0.58 -7.60 -8.64
N GLN A 108 -0.03 -8.49 -9.42
CA GLN A 108 -0.30 -9.85 -8.95
C GLN A 108 -0.19 -10.89 -10.07
N PHE A 109 0.22 -12.10 -9.71
CA PHE A 109 0.28 -13.26 -10.59
C PHE A 109 0.05 -14.56 -9.82
N GLN A 110 -0.42 -15.58 -10.52
CA GLN A 110 -0.59 -16.93 -9.97
C GLN A 110 0.68 -17.76 -10.20
N GLY A 111 1.01 -18.64 -9.26
CA GLY A 111 2.06 -19.64 -9.46
C GLY A 111 1.88 -20.86 -8.57
N ASP A 112 2.37 -22.01 -9.03
CA ASP A 112 2.46 -23.23 -8.22
C ASP A 112 3.83 -23.30 -7.53
N PHE A 113 3.84 -23.20 -6.21
CA PHE A 113 5.05 -23.08 -5.41
C PHE A 113 5.47 -24.39 -4.77
N ALA A 114 6.74 -24.73 -4.95
CA ALA A 114 7.44 -25.73 -4.17
C ALA A 114 8.38 -25.04 -3.17
N TRP A 115 8.44 -25.57 -1.94
CA TRP A 115 9.20 -24.98 -0.85
C TRP A 115 10.48 -25.77 -0.57
N GLN A 116 11.58 -25.05 -0.35
CA GLN A 116 12.85 -25.62 0.07
C GLN A 116 13.35 -24.91 1.32
N GLN A 117 13.55 -25.68 2.39
CA GLN A 117 14.15 -25.18 3.63
C GLN A 117 15.58 -24.69 3.36
N GLN A 118 15.88 -23.47 3.80
CA GLN A 118 17.23 -22.91 3.84
C GLN A 118 17.71 -22.86 5.30
N ALA A 119 18.82 -22.17 5.56
CA ALA A 119 19.34 -22.04 6.91
C ALA A 119 18.34 -21.32 7.85
N GLY A 120 18.14 -21.87 9.05
CA GLY A 120 17.25 -21.28 10.06
C GLY A 120 15.78 -21.35 9.66
N ASP A 121 15.07 -20.23 9.78
CA ASP A 121 13.65 -20.06 9.44
C ASP A 121 13.43 -19.58 7.99
N LEU A 122 14.49 -19.52 7.19
CA LEU A 122 14.41 -19.06 5.81
C LEU A 122 13.94 -20.19 4.89
N LEU A 123 12.95 -19.90 4.06
CA LEU A 123 12.42 -20.78 3.03
C LEU A 123 12.62 -20.15 1.66
N ALA A 124 12.99 -20.97 0.67
CA ALA A 124 12.93 -20.60 -0.73
C ALA A 124 11.68 -21.23 -1.36
N ALA A 125 10.78 -20.39 -1.87
CA ALA A 125 9.63 -20.82 -2.66
C ALA A 125 9.94 -20.64 -4.15
N HIS A 126 9.76 -21.71 -4.91
CA HIS A 126 10.07 -21.78 -6.33
C HIS A 126 8.80 -22.02 -7.14
N ALA A 127 8.57 -21.22 -8.17
CA ALA A 127 7.53 -21.47 -9.16
C ALA A 127 8.07 -21.23 -10.58
N LEU A 128 7.40 -21.79 -11.58
CA LEU A 128 7.64 -21.40 -12.97
C LEU A 128 7.28 -19.92 -13.19
N LEU A 129 7.84 -19.31 -14.23
CA LEU A 129 7.39 -17.99 -14.68
C LEU A 129 5.88 -18.04 -14.97
N PRO A 130 5.09 -17.09 -14.46
CA PRO A 130 3.68 -17.01 -14.76
C PRO A 130 3.47 -16.69 -16.25
N ALA A 131 2.38 -17.20 -16.83
CA ALA A 131 2.01 -16.87 -18.21
C ALA A 131 1.57 -15.40 -18.38
N SER A 132 1.07 -14.79 -17.30
CA SER A 132 0.64 -13.39 -17.29
C SER A 132 0.69 -12.79 -15.89
N LEU A 133 0.70 -11.46 -15.81
CA LEU A 133 0.54 -10.72 -14.57
C LEU A 133 -0.52 -9.63 -14.74
N LEU A 134 -1.21 -9.27 -13.66
CA LEU A 134 -2.09 -8.11 -13.60
C LEU A 134 -1.34 -6.93 -13.00
N GLN A 135 -1.50 -5.75 -13.61
CA GLN A 135 -0.97 -4.48 -13.11
C GLN A 135 -2.10 -3.48 -12.90
N LEU A 136 -2.21 -2.94 -11.69
CA LEU A 136 -3.21 -1.94 -11.34
C LEU A 136 -2.55 -0.68 -10.80
N GLN A 137 -2.58 0.39 -11.61
CA GLN A 137 -2.25 1.74 -11.19
C GLN A 137 -3.52 2.45 -10.70
N ARG A 138 -3.91 2.21 -9.45
CA ARG A 138 -5.17 2.76 -8.90
C ARG A 138 -5.12 4.26 -8.57
N ARG A 139 -3.91 4.86 -8.51
CA ARG A 139 -3.73 6.25 -8.07
C ARG A 139 -3.35 7.12 -9.26
N ARG A 140 -4.21 8.09 -9.56
CA ARG A 140 -3.94 9.18 -10.52
C ARG A 140 -3.00 10.25 -9.95
N PHE A 141 -2.94 10.37 -8.62
CA PHE A 141 -2.15 11.38 -7.92
C PHE A 141 -1.31 10.74 -6.81
N THR A 142 -0.08 11.21 -6.65
CA THR A 142 0.79 10.85 -5.53
C THR A 142 0.19 11.36 -4.22
N ARG A 143 0.23 10.51 -3.18
CA ARG A 143 -0.16 10.87 -1.81
C ARG A 143 1.08 11.23 -1.01
N GLN A 144 0.97 12.28 -0.23
CA GLN A 144 1.98 12.68 0.75
C GLN A 144 1.43 12.40 2.14
N GLU A 145 2.21 11.67 2.92
CA GLU A 145 1.92 11.47 4.34
C GLU A 145 2.06 12.79 5.08
N THR A 146 1.20 13.00 6.06
CA THR A 146 1.24 14.21 6.87
C THR A 146 2.39 14.12 7.88
N PRO A 147 3.14 15.21 8.12
CA PRO A 147 4.22 15.20 9.09
C PRO A 147 3.71 14.96 10.51
N LEU A 148 4.51 14.30 11.34
CA LEU A 148 4.24 14.12 12.76
C LEU A 148 4.30 15.50 13.44
N GLY A 149 3.15 16.07 13.80
CA GLY A 149 3.09 17.44 14.34
C GLY A 149 1.69 18.04 14.31
N PRO A 150 1.50 19.28 13.80
CA PRO A 150 0.24 20.00 13.92
C PRO A 150 -0.93 19.17 13.38
N THR A 151 -2.03 19.18 14.14
CA THR A 151 -3.18 18.32 13.88
C THR A 151 -3.98 18.81 12.68
N LEU A 152 -3.56 18.37 11.49
CA LEU A 152 -4.38 18.49 10.29
C LEU A 152 -5.65 17.66 10.51
N ARG A 153 -6.82 18.25 10.29
CA ARG A 153 -8.11 17.62 10.62
C ARG A 153 -9.22 17.96 9.65
N ALA A 154 -10.16 17.05 9.52
CA ALA A 154 -11.43 17.26 8.85
C ALA A 154 -12.55 17.35 9.89
N VAL A 155 -13.33 18.42 9.85
CA VAL A 155 -14.46 18.67 10.73
C VAL A 155 -15.74 18.72 9.92
N PHE A 156 -16.74 17.93 10.29
CA PHE A 156 -18.02 17.87 9.57
C PHE A 156 -19.16 17.44 10.49
N GLN A 157 -20.39 17.54 9.99
CA GLN A 157 -21.57 17.00 10.65
C GLN A 157 -22.01 15.73 9.94
N ALA A 158 -22.22 14.64 10.70
CA ALA A 158 -22.77 13.41 10.16
C ALA A 158 -23.72 12.77 11.18
N LYS A 159 -24.91 12.36 10.71
CA LYS A 159 -25.98 11.78 11.54
C LYS A 159 -26.28 12.61 12.81
N GLY A 160 -26.32 13.93 12.66
CA GLY A 160 -26.60 14.87 13.76
C GLY A 160 -25.48 15.06 14.77
N LYS A 161 -24.28 14.50 14.52
CA LYS A 161 -23.11 14.63 15.41
C LYS A 161 -21.96 15.32 14.71
N ARG A 162 -21.29 16.22 15.43
CA ARG A 162 -20.04 16.82 14.99
C ARG A 162 -18.95 15.74 15.02
N ARG A 163 -18.28 15.55 13.90
CA ARG A 163 -17.19 14.58 13.72
C ARG A 163 -15.89 15.33 13.46
N VAL A 164 -14.82 14.80 14.03
CA VAL A 164 -13.46 15.26 13.80
C VAL A 164 -12.62 14.05 13.45
N LEU A 165 -11.94 14.08 12.29
CA LEU A 165 -11.00 13.06 11.88
C LEU A 165 -9.64 13.71 11.65
N THR A 166 -8.57 13.02 12.00
CA THR A 166 -7.20 13.42 11.69
C THR A 166 -6.92 13.16 10.21
N VAL A 167 -6.19 14.05 9.54
CA VAL A 167 -5.69 13.80 8.19
C VAL A 167 -4.41 13.00 8.31
N ASP A 168 -4.36 11.80 7.72
CA ASP A 168 -3.15 10.97 7.68
C ASP A 168 -2.34 11.22 6.39
N ASP A 169 -3.03 11.34 5.25
CA ASP A 169 -2.39 11.59 3.95
C ASP A 169 -3.21 12.56 3.08
N LEU A 170 -2.55 13.25 2.13
CA LEU A 170 -3.19 14.15 1.17
C LEU A 170 -2.68 13.92 -0.26
N SER A 171 -3.55 14.11 -1.25
CA SER A 171 -3.20 14.17 -2.68
C SER A 171 -4.06 15.21 -3.39
N MET A 172 -3.80 15.45 -4.68
CA MET A 172 -4.64 16.35 -5.48
C MET A 172 -6.09 15.83 -5.66
N GLY A 173 -6.30 14.51 -5.59
CA GLY A 173 -7.61 13.89 -5.81
C GLY A 173 -8.38 13.56 -4.53
N GLY A 174 -7.78 13.68 -3.35
CA GLY A 174 -8.45 13.28 -2.12
C GLY A 174 -7.54 13.20 -0.91
N VAL A 175 -8.10 12.72 0.19
CA VAL A 175 -7.52 12.76 1.54
C VAL A 175 -7.70 11.42 2.27
N GLY A 176 -6.68 11.00 3.01
CA GLY A 176 -6.76 9.91 3.98
C GLY A 176 -7.12 10.47 5.36
N LEU A 177 -8.19 9.95 5.97
CA LEU A 177 -8.69 10.40 7.27
C LEU A 177 -8.69 9.27 8.29
N ARG A 178 -8.45 9.58 9.56
CA ARG A 178 -8.42 8.61 10.65
C ARG A 178 -9.15 9.09 11.89
N GLY A 179 -9.75 8.14 12.61
CA GLY A 179 -10.26 8.38 13.96
C GLY A 179 -10.68 7.11 14.71
N PRO A 180 -11.12 7.23 15.96
CA PRO A 180 -11.50 6.10 16.81
C PRO A 180 -12.69 5.31 16.25
N LEU A 181 -12.60 3.98 16.28
CA LEU A 181 -13.69 3.12 15.79
C LEU A 181 -15.00 3.35 16.57
N ALA A 182 -14.91 3.52 17.89
CA ALA A 182 -16.06 3.72 18.77
C ALA A 182 -16.92 4.91 18.32
N GLU A 183 -16.28 5.98 17.86
CA GLU A 183 -16.95 7.22 17.47
C GLU A 183 -17.48 7.17 16.03
N HIS A 184 -16.74 6.54 15.12
CA HIS A 184 -16.99 6.66 13.67
C HIS A 184 -17.50 5.37 13.00
N ARG A 185 -17.93 4.37 13.77
CA ARG A 185 -18.41 3.08 13.25
C ARG A 185 -19.55 3.17 12.25
N ASP A 186 -20.29 4.27 12.26
CA ASP A 186 -21.49 4.51 11.47
C ASP A 186 -21.19 5.16 10.09
N LEU A 187 -19.94 5.59 9.85
CA LEU A 187 -19.47 6.10 8.57
C LEU A 187 -19.05 4.93 7.68
N VAL A 188 -19.70 4.76 6.53
CA VAL A 188 -19.48 3.63 5.61
C VAL A 188 -19.06 4.12 4.23
N ALA A 189 -18.39 3.26 3.47
CA ALA A 189 -18.04 3.58 2.09
C ALA A 189 -19.30 3.83 1.25
N GLY A 190 -19.22 4.76 0.30
CA GLY A 190 -20.34 5.28 -0.48
C GLY A 190 -21.06 6.47 0.15
N LEU A 191 -20.74 6.85 1.39
CA LEU A 191 -21.32 8.02 2.02
C LEU A 191 -20.67 9.32 1.50
N ARG A 192 -21.51 10.29 1.10
CA ARG A 192 -21.08 11.66 0.85
C ARG A 192 -21.10 12.47 2.15
N LEU A 193 -19.98 13.14 2.43
CA LEU A 193 -19.83 14.09 3.52
C LEU A 193 -19.93 15.50 2.96
N ASP A 194 -20.97 16.23 3.39
CA ASP A 194 -21.18 17.61 3.00
C ASP A 194 -20.59 18.59 4.01
N ARG A 195 -20.22 19.79 3.52
CA ARG A 195 -19.70 20.91 4.34
C ARG A 195 -18.54 20.47 5.24
N VAL A 196 -17.62 19.70 4.67
CA VAL A 196 -16.41 19.29 5.37
C VAL A 196 -15.47 20.48 5.41
N ARG A 197 -15.13 20.91 6.63
CA ARG A 197 -14.06 21.86 6.87
C ARG A 197 -12.75 21.11 7.03
N LEU A 198 -11.89 21.22 6.03
CA LEU A 198 -10.55 20.66 6.05
C LEU A 198 -9.57 21.72 6.55
N GLU A 199 -8.93 21.44 7.69
CA GLU A 199 -8.00 22.31 8.37
C GLU A 199 -6.57 21.80 8.13
N LEU A 200 -5.83 22.46 7.24
CA LEU A 200 -4.50 22.07 6.79
C LEU A 200 -3.44 23.02 7.37
N GLY A 201 -3.32 23.01 8.70
CA GLY A 201 -2.45 23.89 9.48
C GLY A 201 -3.19 25.13 9.96
N SER A 202 -2.46 26.13 10.47
CA SER A 202 -3.05 27.32 11.09
C SER A 202 -3.75 28.28 10.11
N VAL A 203 -3.40 28.22 8.81
CA VAL A 203 -3.81 29.25 7.84
C VAL A 203 -4.75 28.72 6.76
N VAL A 204 -4.75 27.41 6.50
CA VAL A 204 -5.49 26.85 5.35
C VAL A 204 -6.76 26.15 5.85
N LEU A 205 -7.90 26.78 5.58
CA LEU A 205 -9.23 26.24 5.82
C LEU A 205 -9.95 26.11 4.48
N MET A 206 -10.51 24.92 4.22
CA MET A 206 -11.25 24.66 3.00
C MET A 206 -12.61 24.06 3.34
N ASP A 207 -13.68 24.62 2.80
CA ASP A 207 -15.01 24.02 2.87
C ASP A 207 -15.28 23.28 1.56
N LEU A 208 -15.48 21.96 1.65
CA LEU A 208 -15.62 21.08 0.49
C LEU A 208 -16.56 19.91 0.78
N ARG A 209 -16.78 19.09 -0.26
CA ARG A 209 -17.49 17.82 -0.16
C ARG A 209 -16.53 16.66 -0.37
N LEU A 210 -16.74 15.58 0.37
CA LEU A 210 -15.95 14.36 0.26
C LEU A 210 -16.86 13.17 -0.01
N ASP A 211 -16.46 12.29 -0.93
CA ASP A 211 -17.04 10.95 -1.02
C ASP A 211 -16.15 9.96 -0.30
N LEU A 212 -16.74 9.18 0.60
CA LEU A 212 -16.02 8.19 1.38
C LEU A 212 -15.88 6.91 0.55
N CYS A 213 -14.71 6.69 -0.06
CA CYS A 213 -14.48 5.62 -1.02
C CYS A 213 -14.07 4.29 -0.37
N SER A 214 -13.42 4.34 0.79
CA SER A 214 -12.94 3.13 1.48
C SER A 214 -12.93 3.30 2.99
N ARG A 215 -13.05 2.18 3.69
CA ARG A 215 -12.98 2.10 5.16
C ARG A 215 -12.20 0.84 5.54
N ARG A 216 -11.25 0.97 6.46
CA ARG A 216 -10.54 -0.15 7.09
C ARG A 216 -10.39 0.08 8.58
N SER A 217 -10.55 -0.98 9.38
CA SER A 217 -10.23 -0.96 10.81
C SER A 217 -8.83 -1.53 11.05
N TYR A 218 -8.14 -1.01 12.05
CA TYR A 218 -6.86 -1.55 12.48
C TYR A 218 -6.63 -1.28 13.97
N LYS A 219 -5.73 -2.05 14.59
CA LYS A 219 -5.33 -1.84 15.98
C LYS A 219 -4.07 -0.99 16.04
N SER A 220 -4.17 0.18 16.64
CA SER A 220 -3.05 1.03 17.00
C SER A 220 -2.54 0.65 18.39
N PHE A 221 -1.22 0.58 18.56
CA PHE A 221 -0.61 0.27 19.86
C PHE A 221 -0.99 1.32 20.92
N LEU A 222 -1.01 2.61 20.55
CA LEU A 222 -1.27 3.71 21.48
C LEU A 222 -2.75 4.12 21.52
N ALA A 223 -3.45 4.05 20.39
CA ALA A 223 -4.79 4.62 20.23
C ALA A 223 -5.91 3.56 20.20
N GLY A 224 -5.61 2.29 20.45
CA GLY A 224 -6.58 1.20 20.39
C GLY A 224 -7.16 0.98 18.99
N GLU A 225 -8.43 0.62 18.89
CA GLU A 225 -9.08 0.35 17.60
C GLU A 225 -9.39 1.64 16.84
N GLN A 226 -8.83 1.75 15.64
CA GLN A 226 -8.92 2.91 14.77
C GLN A 226 -9.59 2.55 13.45
N LEU A 227 -10.21 3.55 12.83
CA LEU A 227 -10.69 3.51 11.46
C LEU A 227 -9.84 4.43 10.61
N HIS A 228 -9.49 3.97 9.41
CA HIS A 228 -8.93 4.78 8.35
C HIS A 228 -9.89 4.80 7.17
N PHE A 229 -10.14 6.00 6.65
CA PHE A 229 -11.05 6.30 5.56
C PHE A 229 -10.27 6.91 4.40
N GLY A 230 -10.47 6.39 3.20
CA GLY A 230 -10.01 7.05 1.99
C GLY A 230 -11.15 7.85 1.39
N CYS A 231 -10.98 9.16 1.24
CA CYS A 231 -11.98 10.06 0.70
C CYS A 231 -11.52 10.71 -0.61
N GLU A 232 -12.45 10.92 -1.54
CA GLU A 232 -12.25 11.66 -2.78
C GLU A 232 -12.84 13.07 -2.68
N PHE A 233 -12.18 14.06 -3.28
CA PHE A 233 -12.73 15.41 -3.38
C PHE A 233 -13.85 15.47 -4.42
N VAL A 234 -14.99 16.05 -4.06
CA VAL A 234 -16.12 16.23 -4.97
C VAL A 234 -16.18 17.68 -5.44
N ASP A 235 -16.13 17.90 -6.76
CA ASP A 235 -16.23 19.20 -7.42
C ASP A 235 -15.30 20.27 -6.82
N LEU A 236 -14.01 19.95 -6.68
CA LEU A 236 -13.03 20.86 -6.10
C LEU A 236 -12.82 22.07 -7.02
N GLY A 237 -13.27 23.26 -6.60
CA GLY A 237 -13.08 24.50 -7.36
C GLY A 237 -11.61 24.93 -7.44
N GLU A 238 -11.28 25.80 -8.40
CA GLU A 238 -9.89 26.20 -8.69
C GLU A 238 -9.13 26.74 -7.46
N ALA A 239 -9.76 27.61 -6.66
CA ALA A 239 -9.13 28.16 -5.46
C ALA A 239 -8.76 27.05 -4.44
N SER A 240 -9.65 26.06 -4.28
CA SER A 240 -9.43 24.90 -3.43
C SER A 240 -8.33 23.97 -3.98
N GLN A 241 -8.30 23.75 -5.30
CA GLN A 241 -7.22 23.00 -5.95
C GLN A 241 -5.86 23.67 -5.73
N GLN A 242 -5.77 24.99 -5.92
CA GLN A 242 -4.54 25.75 -5.67
C GLN A 242 -4.11 25.69 -4.19
N ALA A 243 -5.07 25.73 -3.27
CA ALA A 243 -4.79 25.57 -1.84
C ALA A 243 -4.21 24.19 -1.53
N VAL A 244 -4.82 23.10 -2.04
CA VAL A 244 -4.30 21.74 -1.90
C VAL A 244 -2.90 21.63 -2.49
N GLN A 245 -2.66 22.20 -3.68
CA GLN A 245 -1.34 22.18 -4.32
C GLN A 245 -0.27 22.86 -3.47
N LYS A 246 -0.59 24.02 -2.87
CA LYS A 246 0.32 24.73 -1.96
C LYS A 246 0.64 23.92 -0.71
N VAL A 247 -0.35 23.24 -0.14
CA VAL A 247 -0.12 22.37 1.04
C VAL A 247 0.74 21.17 0.66
N LEU A 248 0.48 20.51 -0.46
CA LEU A 248 1.31 19.40 -0.96
C LEU A 248 2.76 19.85 -1.23
N ALA A 249 2.96 21.04 -1.80
CA ALA A 249 4.30 21.57 -2.00
C ALA A 249 5.06 21.73 -0.67
N ARG A 250 4.36 22.05 0.43
CA ARG A 250 4.94 22.17 1.78
C ARG A 250 5.15 20.84 2.51
N MET A 251 4.53 19.75 2.07
CA MET A 251 4.72 18.41 2.66
C MET A 251 5.72 17.56 1.86
N GLY A 252 6.13 18.01 0.67
CA GLY A 252 7.08 17.28 -0.17
C GLY A 252 8.51 17.20 0.39
N PRO A 253 9.32 16.24 -0.08
CA PRO A 253 10.70 16.07 0.34
C PRO A 253 11.51 17.35 0.02
N GLY A 254 11.99 18.02 1.06
CA GLY A 254 12.70 19.32 0.99
C GLY A 254 12.08 20.41 1.86
N ALA A 255 10.84 20.24 2.32
CA ALA A 255 10.27 21.11 3.33
C ALA A 255 10.83 20.75 4.71
N GLY A 256 11.70 21.61 5.25
CA GLY A 256 12.20 21.46 6.62
C GLY A 256 11.05 21.35 7.63
N ALA A 257 11.30 20.65 8.75
CA ALA A 257 10.36 20.41 9.84
C ALA A 257 9.72 21.69 10.46
N GLY A 258 10.16 22.89 10.04
CA GLY A 258 9.62 24.19 10.45
C GLY A 258 8.50 24.75 9.56
N ALA A 259 8.09 24.11 8.45
CA ALA A 259 7.10 24.70 7.52
C ALA A 259 5.67 24.86 8.10
N PHE A 260 5.41 24.27 9.26
CA PHE A 260 4.15 24.40 10.00
C PHE A 260 4.34 24.98 11.42
N GLN A 261 5.54 25.47 11.76
CA GLN A 261 5.83 26.19 12.99
C GLN A 261 5.91 27.69 12.70
N ASP A 262 5.31 28.49 13.60
CA ASP A 262 5.26 29.95 13.70
C ASP A 262 4.30 30.77 12.81
N THR A 263 3.23 31.29 13.42
CA THR A 263 3.28 32.60 14.12
C THR A 263 2.03 32.79 14.99
N ALA A 264 2.21 32.78 16.31
CA ALA A 264 1.27 33.40 17.25
C ALA A 264 2.09 34.06 18.36
N LEU A 265 2.35 35.36 18.16
CA LEU A 265 2.35 36.33 19.25
C LEU A 265 0.90 36.78 19.44
#